data_AF-A0A2N0MLM6-F1
#
_entry.id   AF-A0A2N0MLM6-F1
#
_cell.length_a   1.000
_cell.length_b   1.000
_cell.length_c   1.000
_cell.angle_alpha   90.00
_cell.angle_beta   90.00
_cell.angle_gamma   90.00
#
_symmetry.space_group_name_H-M   'P 1'
#
loop_
_entity.id
_entity.type
_entity.pdbx_description
1 polymer ?
#
loop_
_entity_poly.entity_id
_entity_poly.type
_entity_poly.pdbx_seq_one_letter_code
_entity_poly.pdbx_strand_id
1 'polypeptide(L)'
;MDRSRAEILTLLRDQTMALPEVVERAVYDGFCREWTPAYYIEDRRVRRQLFHVHDFPTGLRGTVFVGVRTLEPVLLNSTDGTPELKEALVQTKGARTKQLRVPLASPDDAARFAQMVQVKWQFQQGWALGTNL
;
A
#
# COMPACT_ATOMS: atom_id res chain seq x y z
N MET A 1 -10.88 -19.01 -9.21
CA MET A 1 -9.87 -18.03 -8.79
C MET A 1 -8.52 -18.58 -9.21
N ASP A 2 -7.75 -17.82 -10.00
CA ASP A 2 -6.42 -18.23 -10.43
C ASP A 2 -5.51 -18.41 -9.21
N ARG A 3 -4.87 -19.58 -9.07
CA ARG A 3 -4.09 -19.95 -7.87
C ARG A 3 -3.02 -18.91 -7.53
N SER A 4 -2.43 -18.30 -8.56
CA SER A 4 -1.46 -17.21 -8.43
C SER A 4 -2.04 -15.96 -7.74
N ARG A 5 -3.29 -15.56 -8.09
CA ARG A 5 -3.94 -14.39 -7.49
C ARG A 5 -4.22 -14.60 -6.00
N ALA A 6 -4.73 -15.78 -5.65
CA ALA A 6 -5.02 -16.13 -4.26
C ALA A 6 -3.74 -16.13 -3.40
N GLU A 7 -2.63 -16.62 -3.95
CA GLU A 7 -1.33 -16.60 -3.27
C GLU A 7 -0.82 -15.16 -3.05
N ILE A 8 -0.91 -14.29 -4.07
CA ILE A 8 -0.55 -12.86 -3.97
C ILE A 8 -1.36 -12.14 -2.90
N LEU A 9 -2.69 -12.31 -2.92
CA LEU A 9 -3.59 -11.66 -1.95
C LEU A 9 -3.35 -12.18 -0.53
N THR A 10 -3.12 -13.48 -0.37
CA THR A 10 -2.83 -14.10 0.94
C THR A 10 -1.52 -13.57 1.50
N LEU A 11 -0.47 -13.51 0.68
CA LEU A 11 0.83 -12.97 1.11
C LEU A 11 0.71 -11.51 1.58
N LEU A 12 0.04 -10.66 0.78
CA LEU A 12 -0.18 -9.26 1.13
C LEU A 12 -0.96 -9.12 2.43
N ARG A 13 -2.02 -9.92 2.57
CA ARG A 13 -2.85 -9.94 3.78
C ARG A 13 -2.03 -10.32 5.00
N ASP A 14 -1.33 -11.45 4.95
CA ASP A 14 -0.59 -11.99 6.09
C ASP A 14 0.53 -11.04 6.54
N GLN A 15 1.29 -10.48 5.59
CA GLN A 15 2.35 -9.51 5.91
C GLN A 15 1.79 -8.21 6.49
N THR A 16 0.67 -7.73 5.96
CA THR A 16 0.07 -6.46 6.39
C THR A 16 -0.63 -6.60 7.73
N MET A 17 -1.39 -7.67 7.94
CA MET A 17 -2.14 -7.93 9.17
C MET A 17 -1.24 -8.29 10.36
N ALA A 18 0.03 -8.65 10.10
CA ALA A 18 1.05 -8.79 11.15
C ALA A 18 1.47 -7.44 11.76
N LEU A 19 1.17 -6.31 11.11
CA LEU A 19 1.47 -4.99 11.62
C LEU A 19 0.45 -4.57 12.69
N PRO A 20 0.90 -4.01 13.84
CA PRO A 20 0.01 -3.52 14.88
C PRO A 20 -1.05 -2.53 14.36
N GLU A 21 -2.26 -2.64 14.90
CA GLU A 21 -3.40 -1.74 14.64
C GLU A 21 -3.88 -1.72 13.19
N VAL A 22 -3.42 -2.67 12.36
CA VAL A 22 -3.90 -2.81 11.00
C VAL A 22 -5.17 -3.65 10.95
N VAL A 23 -6.15 -3.13 10.24
CA VAL A 23 -7.42 -3.82 9.96
C VAL A 23 -7.66 -3.90 8.46
N GLU A 24 -8.23 -5.02 8.05
CA GLU A 24 -8.74 -5.26 6.70
C GLU A 24 -10.22 -4.87 6.64
N ARG A 25 -10.62 -4.18 5.58
CA ARG A 25 -12.02 -3.85 5.27
C ARG A 25 -12.30 -4.13 3.81
N ALA A 26 -13.48 -4.69 3.52
CA ALA A 26 -13.99 -4.75 2.16
C ALA A 26 -14.51 -3.36 1.74
N VAL A 27 -14.04 -2.86 0.59
CA VAL A 27 -14.51 -1.62 -0.03
C VAL A 27 -15.02 -1.93 -1.43
N TYR A 28 -16.10 -1.26 -1.85
CA TYR A 28 -16.58 -1.41 -3.21
C TYR A 28 -15.70 -0.58 -4.14
N ASP A 29 -14.96 -1.25 -5.01
CA ASP A 29 -14.11 -0.63 -6.00
C ASP A 29 -14.91 -0.33 -7.26
N GLY A 30 -15.18 0.96 -7.50
CA GLY A 30 -15.90 1.41 -8.69
C GLY A 30 -15.18 1.13 -10.01
N PHE A 31 -13.86 0.90 -10.01
CA PHE A 31 -13.11 0.58 -11.23
C PHE A 31 -13.32 -0.88 -11.66
N CYS A 32 -13.28 -1.81 -10.71
CA CYS A 32 -13.47 -3.24 -10.98
C CYS A 32 -14.95 -3.64 -10.90
N ARG A 33 -15.79 -2.81 -10.26
CA ARG A 33 -17.19 -3.11 -9.90
C ARG A 33 -17.32 -4.31 -8.97
N GLU A 34 -16.34 -4.47 -8.09
CA GLU A 34 -16.20 -5.60 -7.18
C GLU A 34 -15.86 -5.11 -5.77
N TRP A 35 -16.14 -5.95 -4.76
CA TRP A 35 -15.69 -5.71 -3.40
C TRP A 35 -14.24 -6.18 -3.27
N THR A 36 -13.34 -5.25 -2.92
CA THR A 36 -11.91 -5.53 -2.83
C THR A 36 -11.36 -5.20 -1.44
N PRO A 37 -10.26 -5.85 -1.02
CA PRO A 37 -9.68 -5.58 0.29
C PRO A 37 -8.94 -4.24 0.31
N ALA A 38 -9.16 -3.49 1.39
CA ALA A 38 -8.42 -2.29 1.75
C ALA A 38 -7.93 -2.37 3.19
N TYR A 39 -6.72 -1.90 3.41
CA TYR A 39 -6.02 -2.02 4.68
C TYR A 39 -5.81 -0.65 5.30
N TYR A 40 -6.13 -0.54 6.58
CA TYR A 40 -6.10 0.71 7.33
C TYR A 40 -5.34 0.51 8.63
N ILE A 41 -4.63 1.54 9.07
CA ILE A 41 -4.34 1.70 10.50
C ILE A 41 -5.60 2.25 11.13
N GLU A 42 -6.07 1.59 12.19
CA GLU A 42 -7.24 2.00 12.95
C GLU A 42 -6.94 1.96 14.44
N ASP A 43 -6.68 3.14 15.02
CA ASP A 43 -6.64 3.34 16.48
C ASP A 43 -7.89 4.13 16.92
N ARG A 44 -8.02 4.39 18.24
CA ARG A 44 -9.21 5.08 18.80
C ARG A 44 -9.44 6.51 18.30
N ARG A 45 -8.47 7.14 17.62
CA ARG A 45 -8.47 8.56 17.23
C ARG A 45 -8.15 8.78 15.75
N VAL A 46 -7.57 7.79 15.08
CA VAL A 46 -6.95 7.93 13.76
C VAL A 46 -7.32 6.73 12.91
N ARG A 47 -7.87 7.01 11.73
CA ARG A 47 -8.04 6.03 10.65
C ARG A 47 -7.28 6.50 9.43
N ARG A 48 -6.30 5.71 8.97
CA ARG A 48 -5.49 6.05 7.79
C ARG A 48 -5.34 4.85 6.88
N GLN A 49 -5.68 5.03 5.60
CA GLN A 49 -5.55 3.95 4.62
C GLN A 49 -4.07 3.72 4.28
N LEU A 50 -3.62 2.48 4.45
CA LEU A 50 -2.30 2.02 3.99
C LEU A 50 -2.33 1.81 2.49
N PHE A 51 -3.19 0.91 2.03
CA PHE A 51 -3.39 0.61 0.62
C PHE A 51 -4.76 -0.02 0.37
N HIS A 52 -5.10 -0.20 -0.90
CA HIS A 52 -6.16 -1.08 -1.33
C HIS A 52 -5.71 -1.86 -2.57
N VAL A 53 -6.33 -3.01 -2.79
CA VAL A 53 -6.07 -3.83 -3.97
C VAL A 53 -7.25 -3.69 -4.93
N HIS A 54 -6.94 -3.63 -6.22
CA HIS A 54 -7.89 -3.75 -7.31
C HIS A 54 -7.73 -5.13 -7.94
N ASP A 55 -8.83 -5.86 -8.15
CA ASP A 55 -8.84 -7.14 -8.86
C ASP A 55 -9.45 -6.95 -10.25
N PHE A 56 -8.60 -6.63 -11.23
CA PHE A 56 -9.04 -6.52 -12.61
C PHE A 56 -8.98 -7.91 -13.30
N PRO A 57 -9.81 -8.14 -14.33
CA PRO A 57 -9.65 -9.31 -15.20
C PRO A 57 -8.23 -9.46 -15.76
N THR A 58 -7.54 -8.33 -16.00
CA THR A 58 -6.16 -8.26 -16.53
C THR A 58 -5.07 -8.47 -15.47
N GLY A 59 -5.41 -8.50 -14.18
CA GLY A 59 -4.45 -8.70 -13.10
C GLY A 59 -4.73 -7.85 -11.86
N LEU A 60 -4.00 -8.17 -10.78
CA LEU A 60 -4.08 -7.46 -9.52
C LEU A 60 -3.26 -6.15 -9.54
N ARG A 61 -3.74 -5.14 -8.82
CA ARG A 61 -3.03 -3.87 -8.66
C ARG A 61 -3.16 -3.33 -7.24
N GLY A 62 -2.04 -3.09 -6.58
CA GLY A 62 -1.99 -2.38 -5.30
C GLY A 62 -1.97 -0.87 -5.52
N THR A 63 -2.73 -0.11 -4.75
CA THR A 63 -2.72 1.36 -4.80
C THR A 63 -2.38 1.95 -3.44
N VAL A 64 -1.38 2.84 -3.42
CA VAL A 64 -0.95 3.59 -2.24
C VAL A 64 -1.08 5.09 -2.50
N PHE A 65 -1.74 5.78 -1.58
CA PHE A 65 -1.72 7.25 -1.55
C PHE A 65 -0.45 7.74 -0.86
N VAL A 66 0.28 8.62 -1.54
CA VAL A 66 1.57 9.17 -1.11
C VAL A 66 1.53 10.70 -1.09
N GLY A 67 1.76 11.30 0.07
CA GLY A 67 1.88 12.76 0.19
C GLY A 67 3.20 13.24 -0.38
N VAL A 68 3.16 14.16 -1.36
CA VAL A 68 4.34 14.59 -2.15
C VAL A 68 5.41 15.25 -1.28
N ARG A 69 5.00 16.00 -0.25
CA ARG A 69 5.91 16.71 0.66
C ARG A 69 6.16 15.98 1.97
N THR A 70 5.57 14.80 2.17
CA THR A 70 5.59 14.10 3.46
C THR A 70 6.11 12.67 3.32
N LEU A 71 5.30 11.77 2.76
CA LEU A 71 5.65 10.35 2.64
C LEU A 71 6.62 10.08 1.48
N GLU A 72 6.54 10.83 0.37
CA GLU A 72 7.39 10.60 -0.80
C GLU A 72 8.90 10.70 -0.48
N PRO A 73 9.41 11.75 0.19
CA PRO A 73 10.82 11.81 0.57
C PRO A 73 11.26 10.63 1.44
N VAL A 74 10.39 10.17 2.35
CA VAL A 74 10.67 9.03 3.24
C VAL A 74 10.80 7.74 2.44
N LEU A 75 9.90 7.49 1.48
CA LEU A 75 9.95 6.32 0.60
C LEU A 75 11.16 6.34 -0.36
N LEU A 76 11.60 7.51 -0.80
CA LEU A 76 12.78 7.62 -1.66
C LEU A 76 14.08 7.35 -0.89
N ASN A 77 14.13 7.80 0.37
CA ASN A 77 15.30 7.66 1.25
C ASN A 77 15.35 6.33 2.02
N SER A 78 14.26 5.56 2.09
CA SER A 78 14.25 4.26 2.78
C SER A 78 15.19 3.28 2.09
N THR A 79 15.86 2.40 2.86
CA THR A 79 16.55 1.24 2.27
C THR A 79 15.57 0.21 1.72
N ASP A 80 14.32 0.26 2.19
CA ASP A 80 13.25 -0.63 1.79
C ASP A 80 12.56 -0.12 0.51
N GLY A 81 12.13 -1.06 -0.34
CA GLY A 81 11.53 -0.80 -1.65
C GLY A 81 12.54 -0.92 -2.80
N THR A 82 12.09 -1.45 -3.94
CA THR A 82 12.98 -1.68 -5.08
C THR A 82 13.25 -0.40 -5.88
N PRO A 83 14.36 -0.32 -6.63
CA PRO A 83 14.65 0.80 -7.53
C PRO A 83 13.48 1.10 -8.48
N GLU A 84 12.81 0.07 -9.00
CA GLU A 84 11.69 0.21 -9.93
C GLU A 84 10.47 0.85 -9.26
N LEU A 85 10.18 0.49 -8.01
CA LEU A 85 9.10 1.12 -7.25
C LEU A 85 9.40 2.59 -6.93
N LYS A 86 10.65 2.91 -6.62
CA LYS A 86 11.09 4.30 -6.40
C LYS A 86 11.03 5.12 -7.68
N GLU A 87 11.45 4.55 -8.80
CA GLU A 87 11.32 5.19 -10.10
C GLU A 87 9.85 5.44 -10.45
N ALA A 88 8.98 4.43 -10.27
CA ALA A 88 7.54 4.58 -10.47
C ALA A 88 6.95 5.69 -9.58
N LEU A 89 7.41 5.84 -8.34
CA LEU A 89 7.01 6.92 -7.44
C LEU A 89 7.43 8.30 -7.96
N VAL A 90 8.64 8.44 -8.47
CA VAL A 90 9.15 9.69 -9.08
C VAL A 90 8.34 10.06 -10.32
N GLN A 91 8.07 9.09 -11.20
CA GLN A 91 7.35 9.29 -12.45
C GLN A 91 5.85 9.55 -12.24
N THR A 92 5.28 9.05 -11.15
CA THR A 92 3.86 9.25 -10.82
C THR A 92 3.59 10.74 -10.54
N LYS A 93 2.74 11.37 -11.36
CA LYS A 93 2.33 12.76 -11.16
C LYS A 93 1.26 12.87 -10.07
N GLY A 94 1.33 13.95 -9.30
CA GLY A 94 0.31 14.30 -8.30
C GLY A 94 0.60 15.68 -7.73
N ALA A 95 -0.45 16.36 -7.24
CA ALA A 95 -0.33 17.70 -6.67
C ALA A 95 0.09 17.63 -5.19
N ARG A 96 -0.87 17.48 -4.27
CA ARG A 96 -0.60 17.27 -2.84
C ARG A 96 -0.36 15.80 -2.49
N THR A 97 -1.07 14.92 -3.21
CA THR A 97 -1.02 13.47 -3.04
C THR A 97 -0.93 12.80 -4.40
N LYS A 98 -0.08 11.79 -4.50
CA LYS A 98 0.07 10.88 -5.64
C LYS A 98 -0.65 9.57 -5.33
N GLN A 99 -1.23 8.95 -6.35
CA GLN A 99 -1.72 7.58 -6.29
C GLN A 99 -0.69 6.69 -6.99
N LEU A 100 0.21 6.09 -6.22
CA LEU A 100 1.13 5.10 -6.77
C LEU A 100 0.36 3.80 -6.98
N ARG A 101 0.38 3.31 -8.22
CA ARG A 101 -0.32 2.10 -8.65
C ARG A 101 0.71 1.07 -9.08
N VAL A 102 0.73 -0.06 -8.39
CA VAL A 102 1.74 -1.10 -8.54
C VAL A 102 1.06 -2.36 -9.08
N PRO A 103 1.42 -2.85 -10.27
CA PRO A 103 1.00 -4.17 -10.73
C PRO A 103 1.49 -5.26 -9.78
N LEU A 104 0.63 -6.23 -9.47
CA LEU A 104 0.94 -7.36 -8.60
C LEU A 104 0.83 -8.64 -9.44
N ALA A 105 1.87 -8.96 -10.20
CA ALA A 105 1.87 -10.08 -11.13
C ALA A 105 2.44 -11.36 -10.51
N SER A 106 3.18 -11.24 -9.41
CA SER A 106 3.85 -12.34 -8.73
C SER A 106 3.88 -12.15 -7.20
N PRO A 107 4.14 -13.23 -6.43
CA PRO A 107 4.42 -13.13 -4.99
C PRO A 107 5.59 -12.18 -4.67
N ASP A 108 6.61 -12.11 -5.53
CA ASP A 108 7.74 -11.19 -5.35
C ASP A 108 7.30 -9.72 -5.44
N ASP A 109 6.40 -9.39 -6.38
CA ASP A 109 5.82 -8.05 -6.48
C ASP A 109 5.02 -7.70 -5.23
N ALA A 110 4.25 -8.66 -4.71
CA ALA A 110 3.52 -8.50 -3.46
C ALA A 110 4.46 -8.26 -2.27
N ALA A 111 5.53 -9.04 -2.13
CA ALA A 111 6.51 -8.86 -1.05
C ALA A 111 7.17 -7.48 -1.10
N ARG A 112 7.58 -7.03 -2.30
CA ARG A 112 8.16 -5.69 -2.51
C ARG A 112 7.16 -4.57 -2.21
N PHE A 113 5.91 -4.75 -2.63
CA PHE A 113 4.84 -3.82 -2.32
C PHE A 113 4.56 -3.75 -0.81
N ALA A 114 4.56 -4.88 -0.12
CA ALA A 114 4.38 -4.94 1.33
C ALA A 114 5.52 -4.24 2.09
N GLN A 115 6.77 -4.34 1.64
CA GLN A 115 7.89 -3.58 2.22
C GLN A 115 7.65 -2.07 2.15
N MET A 116 7.17 -1.57 1.01
CA MET A 116 6.79 -0.16 0.87
C MET A 116 5.63 0.22 1.80
N VAL A 117 4.63 -0.66 1.95
CA VAL A 117 3.52 -0.48 2.89
C VAL A 117 4.02 -0.44 4.34
N GLN A 118 5.02 -1.24 4.69
CA GLN A 118 5.65 -1.23 6.01
C GLN A 118 6.31 0.12 6.31
N VAL A 119 7.06 0.70 5.36
CA VAL A 119 7.62 2.06 5.52
C VAL A 119 6.52 3.09 5.70
N LYS A 120 5.43 2.99 4.91
CA LYS A 120 4.26 3.86 5.09
C LYS A 120 3.66 3.68 6.49
N TRP A 121 3.48 2.45 6.97
CA TRP A 121 2.95 2.17 8.30
C TRP A 121 3.83 2.80 9.38
N GLN A 122 5.15 2.60 9.35
CA GLN A 122 6.09 3.22 10.28
C GLN A 122 5.98 4.76 10.29
N PHE A 123 5.90 5.37 9.10
CA PHE A 123 5.70 6.81 8.97
C PHE A 123 4.39 7.29 9.63
N GLN A 124 3.30 6.54 9.46
CA GLN A 124 2.01 6.89 10.08
C GLN A 124 2.04 6.74 11.60
N GLN A 125 2.74 5.73 12.12
CA GLN A 125 2.93 5.55 13.57
C GLN A 125 3.80 6.67 14.17
N GLY A 126 4.87 7.10 13.48
CA GLY A 126 5.68 8.25 13.92
C GLY A 126 4.87 9.56 14.00
N TRP A 127 3.94 9.76 13.06
CA TRP A 127 2.98 10.86 13.13
C TRP A 127 1.96 10.72 14.26
N ALA A 128 1.55 9.50 14.62
CA ALA A 128 0.67 9.26 15.76
C ALA A 128 1.36 9.54 17.11
N LEU A 129 2.68 9.36 17.17
CA LEU A 129 3.52 9.61 18.35
C LEU A 129 4.05 11.05 18.47
N GLY A 130 3.71 11.95 17.52
CA GLY A 130 4.13 13.35 17.56
C GLY A 130 5.60 13.59 17.27
N THR A 131 6.33 12.58 16.78
CA THR A 131 7.73 12.70 16.38
C THR A 131 7.81 13.21 14.94
N ASN A 132 8.11 14.49 14.76
CA ASN A 132 8.60 14.99 13.48
C ASN A 132 9.98 14.36 13.23
N LEU A 133 10.05 13.41 12.29
CA LEU A 133 11.29 13.08 11.58
C LEU A 133 11.69 14.25 10.68
#